data_AF-A0A2A9GGP9-F1
#
_entry.id   AF-A0A2A9GGP9-F1
#
_cell.length_a   1.000
_cell.length_b   1.000
_cell.length_c   1.000
_cell.angle_alpha   90.00
_cell.angle_beta   90.00
_cell.angle_gamma   90.00
#
_symmetry.space_group_name_H-M   'P 1'
#
loop_
_entity.id
_entity.type
_entity.pdbx_description
1 polymer ?
#
loop_
_entity_poly.entity_id
_entity_poly.type
_entity_poly.pdbx_seq_one_letter_code
_entity_poly.pdbx_strand_id
1 'polypeptide(L)'
;MTDRLSAELLLAGYAQGIFPMAESRDNPQLHWFDPALRGIVPLDKFHISRSLAKVIRRGDYSITTNAAFRGVVEGCADRDETWINGPLFTLYDQLHAAGFAHSLEVWQDGELAGGIFGITLGGAFFGESMFSRRPNASKVALTYLVDRLRQTGFTLLDTQYITPHLASMGAIEVTRIEYRARLAQALTRECDFTEGAIPAPQSLLQRMTQTS
;
A
#
# COMPACT_ATOMS: atom_id res chain seq x y z
N MET A 1 7.29 -2.76 -32.55
CA MET A 1 6.20 -3.20 -31.67
C MET A 1 6.54 -2.66 -30.30
N THR A 2 5.87 -1.60 -29.86
CA THR A 2 6.05 -1.08 -28.49
C THR A 2 5.51 -2.15 -27.57
N ASP A 3 6.38 -2.88 -26.87
CA ASP A 3 5.95 -3.98 -26.00
C ASP A 3 4.93 -3.44 -25.01
N ARG A 4 3.70 -3.92 -25.13
CA ARG A 4 2.59 -3.47 -24.30
C ARG A 4 2.85 -4.03 -22.91
N LEU A 5 2.96 -3.16 -21.90
CA LEU A 5 3.13 -3.59 -20.52
C LEU A 5 2.00 -4.57 -20.15
N SER A 6 2.35 -5.78 -19.70
CA SER A 6 1.40 -6.79 -19.20
C SER A 6 1.46 -6.88 -17.67
N ALA A 7 0.47 -7.52 -17.06
CA ALA A 7 0.43 -7.74 -15.62
C ALA A 7 1.64 -8.57 -15.14
N GLU A 8 2.07 -9.57 -15.91
CA GLU A 8 3.26 -10.38 -15.61
C GLU A 8 4.54 -9.56 -15.69
N LEU A 9 4.68 -8.71 -16.72
CA LEU A 9 5.83 -7.83 -16.84
C LEU A 9 5.85 -6.77 -15.72
N LEU A 10 4.68 -6.32 -15.29
CA LEU A 10 4.53 -5.45 -14.13
C LEU A 10 5.07 -6.12 -12.85
N LEU A 11 4.64 -7.35 -12.55
CA LEU A 11 5.16 -8.13 -11.43
C LEU A 11 6.66 -8.41 -11.53
N ALA A 12 7.16 -8.72 -12.73
CA ALA A 12 8.59 -8.93 -12.96
C ALA A 12 9.40 -7.66 -12.66
N GLY A 13 8.85 -6.47 -12.93
CA GLY A 13 9.44 -5.20 -12.53
C GLY A 13 9.50 -5.04 -11.01
N TYR A 14 8.39 -5.29 -10.31
CA TYR A 14 8.37 -5.24 -8.84
C TYR A 14 9.37 -6.22 -8.21
N ALA A 15 9.51 -7.42 -8.76
CA ALA A 15 10.49 -8.41 -8.32
C ALA A 15 11.94 -7.93 -8.48
N GLN A 16 12.20 -7.04 -9.45
CA GLN A 16 13.52 -6.41 -9.67
C GLN A 16 13.69 -5.10 -8.89
N GLY A 17 12.66 -4.69 -8.14
CA GLY A 17 12.66 -3.46 -7.37
C GLY A 17 12.44 -2.20 -8.20
N ILE A 18 11.84 -2.31 -9.39
CA ILE A 18 11.41 -1.18 -10.21
C ILE A 18 9.88 -1.12 -10.28
N PHE A 19 9.33 0.05 -10.56
CA PHE A 19 7.88 0.25 -10.61
C PHE A 19 7.53 1.22 -11.75
N PRO A 20 6.35 1.07 -12.38
CA PRO A 20 5.93 1.98 -13.42
C PRO A 20 5.23 3.20 -12.84
N MET A 21 5.35 4.33 -13.53
CA MET A 21 4.42 5.46 -13.38
C MET A 21 4.17 6.07 -14.76
N ALA A 22 2.99 6.65 -14.96
CA ALA A 22 2.76 7.56 -16.07
C ALA A 22 3.18 8.99 -15.69
N GLU A 23 3.50 9.81 -16.68
CA GLU A 23 3.73 11.24 -16.46
C GLU A 23 2.45 11.96 -16.02
N SER A 24 1.30 11.57 -16.58
CA SER A 24 -0.01 12.11 -16.24
C SER A 24 -1.13 11.10 -16.55
N ARG A 25 -2.34 11.39 -16.08
CA ARG A 25 -3.56 10.61 -16.32
C ARG A 25 -3.82 10.36 -17.81
N ASP A 26 -3.57 11.35 -18.65
CA ASP A 26 -3.89 11.33 -20.09
C ASP A 26 -2.74 10.83 -20.94
N ASN A 27 -1.53 10.70 -20.37
CA ASN A 27 -0.39 10.11 -21.06
C ASN A 27 -0.49 8.57 -20.96
N PRO A 28 -0.69 7.82 -22.07
CA PRO A 28 -0.80 6.37 -22.03
C PRO A 28 0.55 5.66 -21.82
N GLN A 29 1.67 6.37 -21.90
CA GLN A 29 3.00 5.80 -21.75
C GLN A 29 3.37 5.60 -20.29
N LEU A 30 3.97 4.45 -20.01
CA LEU A 30 4.50 4.10 -18.68
C LEU A 30 6.02 4.13 -18.70
N HIS A 31 6.59 4.67 -17.63
CA HIS A 31 8.02 4.78 -17.43
C HIS A 31 8.41 3.97 -16.19
N TRP A 32 9.52 3.25 -16.26
CA TRP A 32 10.06 2.48 -15.15
C TRP A 32 10.99 3.34 -14.29
N PHE A 33 10.80 3.29 -12.97
CA PHE A 33 11.58 4.04 -12.00
C PHE A 33 12.40 3.12 -11.11
N ASP A 34 13.66 3.51 -10.87
CA ASP A 34 14.61 2.86 -9.97
C ASP A 34 15.34 3.96 -9.18
N PRO A 35 14.73 4.55 -8.13
CA PRO A 35 15.34 5.66 -7.43
C PRO A 35 16.60 5.22 -6.66
N ALA A 36 17.52 6.17 -6.41
CA ALA A 36 18.75 5.88 -5.65
C ALA A 36 18.46 5.64 -4.15
N LEU A 37 17.44 6.35 -3.64
CA LEU A 37 16.85 6.17 -2.32
C LEU A 37 15.43 5.66 -2.47
N ARG A 38 15.06 4.63 -1.70
CA ARG A 38 13.75 4.00 -1.73
C ARG A 38 13.03 4.23 -0.41
N GLY A 39 11.79 4.71 -0.48
CA GLY A 39 10.92 4.84 0.69
C GLY A 39 10.40 3.48 1.15
N ILE A 40 10.53 3.19 2.44
CA ILE A 40 9.92 2.01 3.08
C ILE A 40 9.27 2.41 4.40
N VAL A 41 8.29 1.63 4.85
CA VAL A 41 7.79 1.67 6.22
C VAL A 41 8.31 0.43 6.94
N PRO A 42 9.29 0.55 7.85
CA PRO A 42 9.72 -0.57 8.68
C PRO A 42 8.53 -1.01 9.52
N LEU A 43 8.10 -2.26 9.32
CA LEU A 43 6.87 -2.75 9.94
C LEU A 43 6.95 -2.64 11.45
N ASP A 44 8.09 -2.92 12.07
CA ASP A 44 8.38 -2.85 13.51
C ASP A 44 8.46 -1.42 14.08
N LYS A 45 8.77 -0.40 13.27
CA LYS A 45 8.96 1.00 13.70
C LYS A 45 7.83 1.94 13.30
N PHE A 46 6.67 1.39 12.97
CA PHE A 46 5.51 2.19 12.58
C PHE A 46 5.01 3.07 13.73
N HIS A 47 4.87 4.37 13.48
CA HIS A 47 4.49 5.35 14.49
C HIS A 47 3.00 5.70 14.43
N ILE A 48 2.30 5.49 15.54
CA ILE A 48 0.92 5.97 15.74
C ILE A 48 0.95 7.15 16.69
N SER A 49 0.61 8.35 16.19
CA SER A 49 0.52 9.54 17.03
C SER A 49 -0.61 9.41 18.07
N ARG A 50 -0.50 10.16 19.17
CA ARG A 50 -1.54 10.16 20.21
C ARG A 50 -2.92 10.57 19.68
N SER A 51 -2.98 11.49 18.72
CA SER A 51 -4.25 11.92 18.11
C SER A 51 -4.82 10.83 17.20
N LEU A 52 -3.99 10.15 16.41
CA LEU A 52 -4.44 9.02 15.59
C LEU A 52 -4.92 7.86 16.46
N ALA A 53 -4.23 7.54 17.56
CA ALA A 53 -4.66 6.51 18.49
C ALA A 53 -6.04 6.83 19.12
N LYS A 54 -6.37 8.11 19.33
CA LYS A 54 -7.71 8.53 19.77
C LYS A 54 -8.76 8.29 18.68
N VAL A 55 -8.46 8.62 17.42
CA VAL A 55 -9.35 8.35 16.28
C VAL A 55 -9.61 6.85 16.14
N ILE A 56 -8.55 6.03 16.15
CA ILE A 56 -8.67 4.58 16.04
C ILE A 56 -9.56 4.04 17.16
N ARG A 57 -9.31 4.44 18.41
CA ARG A 57 -10.06 3.97 19.59
C ARG A 57 -11.55 4.28 19.55
N ARG A 58 -11.96 5.39 18.91
CA ARG A 58 -13.39 5.71 18.75
C ARG A 58 -14.10 4.65 17.92
N GLY A 59 -13.44 4.13 16.88
CA GLY A 59 -13.99 3.04 16.08
C GLY A 59 -15.23 3.42 15.25
N ASP A 60 -15.41 4.71 14.96
CA ASP A 60 -16.54 5.23 14.15
C ASP A 60 -16.34 4.96 12.64
N TYR A 61 -15.86 3.76 12.29
CA TYR A 61 -15.57 3.31 10.93
C TYR A 61 -15.59 1.77 10.88
N SER A 62 -15.68 1.21 9.67
CA SER A 62 -15.43 -0.22 9.44
C SER A 62 -14.31 -0.41 8.43
N ILE A 63 -13.61 -1.54 8.53
CA ILE A 63 -12.49 -1.91 7.66
C ILE A 63 -12.86 -3.16 6.89
N THR A 64 -12.60 -3.15 5.60
CA THR A 64 -12.68 -4.35 4.76
C THR A 64 -11.39 -4.56 3.99
N THR A 65 -11.29 -5.70 3.34
CA THR A 65 -10.17 -6.03 2.46
C THR A 65 -10.75 -6.53 1.14
N ASN A 66 -10.28 -5.98 0.02
CA ASN A 66 -10.72 -6.33 -1.34
C ASN A 66 -12.23 -6.15 -1.61
N ALA A 67 -12.96 -5.40 -0.76
CA ALA A 67 -14.41 -5.23 -0.95
C ALA A 67 -14.72 -4.20 -2.04
N ALA A 68 -13.82 -3.25 -2.30
CA ALA A 68 -14.01 -2.20 -3.28
C ALA A 68 -12.68 -1.76 -3.92
N PHE A 69 -11.86 -2.72 -4.38
CA PHE A 69 -10.54 -2.46 -4.98
C PHE A 69 -10.57 -1.33 -6.00
N ARG A 70 -11.44 -1.45 -7.00
CA ARG A 70 -11.60 -0.43 -8.04
C ARG A 70 -11.94 0.95 -7.46
N GLY A 71 -12.85 1.00 -6.49
CA GLY A 71 -13.23 2.25 -5.82
C GLY A 71 -12.07 2.88 -5.05
N VAL A 72 -11.15 2.08 -4.51
CA VAL A 72 -9.92 2.59 -3.88
C VAL A 72 -8.94 3.14 -4.90
N VAL A 73 -8.72 2.44 -6.02
CA VAL A 73 -7.85 2.95 -7.10
C VAL A 73 -8.42 4.25 -7.70
N GLU A 74 -9.73 4.31 -7.92
CA GLU A 74 -10.45 5.51 -8.36
C GLU A 74 -10.29 6.66 -7.36
N GLY A 75 -10.47 6.39 -6.05
CA GLY A 75 -10.25 7.37 -5.00
C GLY A 75 -8.80 7.87 -4.93
N CYS A 76 -7.81 7.03 -5.25
CA CYS A 76 -6.40 7.42 -5.32
C CYS A 76 -6.08 8.25 -6.57
N ALA A 77 -6.78 8.00 -7.66
CA ALA A 77 -6.62 8.77 -8.88
C ALA A 77 -7.28 10.16 -8.80
N ASP A 78 -8.33 10.31 -7.99
CA ASP A 78 -9.15 11.52 -7.80
C ASP A 78 -8.40 12.71 -7.15
N ARG A 79 -7.43 13.25 -7.89
CA ARG A 79 -6.61 14.43 -7.59
C ARG A 79 -6.20 15.11 -8.90
N ASP A 80 -5.91 16.41 -8.84
CA ASP A 80 -5.58 17.23 -10.00
C ASP A 80 -4.38 16.67 -10.78
N GLU A 81 -3.34 16.23 -10.06
CA GLU A 81 -2.15 15.59 -10.62
C GLU A 81 -2.11 14.13 -10.19
N THR A 82 -2.23 13.22 -11.16
CA THR A 82 -2.09 11.78 -10.93
C THR A 82 -1.32 11.10 -12.05
N TRP A 83 -0.51 10.12 -11.66
CA TRP A 83 0.23 9.22 -12.53
C TRP A 83 -0.56 7.94 -12.85
N ILE A 84 -1.74 7.75 -12.22
CA ILE A 84 -2.60 6.58 -12.48
C ILE A 84 -3.42 6.87 -13.74
N ASN A 85 -2.96 6.33 -14.87
CA ASN A 85 -3.59 6.44 -16.18
C ASN A 85 -4.46 5.22 -16.51
N GLY A 86 -5.16 5.24 -17.65
CA GLY A 86 -6.01 4.13 -18.10
C GLY A 86 -5.30 2.77 -18.21
N PRO A 87 -4.08 2.71 -18.79
CA PRO A 87 -3.26 1.50 -18.78
C PRO A 87 -2.99 0.92 -17.39
N LEU A 88 -2.58 1.75 -16.41
CA LEU A 88 -2.33 1.29 -15.04
C LEU A 88 -3.59 0.79 -14.36
N PHE A 89 -4.72 1.46 -14.55
CA PHE A 89 -6.03 0.97 -14.07
C PHE A 89 -6.30 -0.46 -14.56
N THR A 90 -6.11 -0.70 -15.85
CA THR A 90 -6.34 -2.02 -16.45
C THR A 90 -5.40 -3.07 -15.86
N LEU A 91 -4.13 -2.72 -15.66
CA LEU A 91 -3.13 -3.62 -15.09
C LEU A 91 -3.41 -3.93 -13.61
N TYR A 92 -3.82 -2.95 -12.82
CA TYR A 92 -4.20 -3.17 -11.44
C TYR A 92 -5.45 -4.03 -11.32
N ASP A 93 -6.47 -3.84 -12.16
CA ASP A 93 -7.65 -4.70 -12.20
C ASP A 93 -7.28 -6.15 -12.56
N GLN A 94 -6.37 -6.34 -13.52
CA GLN A 94 -5.85 -7.67 -13.88
C GLN A 94 -5.09 -8.32 -12.72
N LEU A 95 -4.19 -7.58 -12.06
CA LEU A 95 -3.44 -8.07 -10.91
C LEU A 95 -4.33 -8.37 -9.72
N HIS A 96 -5.39 -7.58 -9.51
CA HIS A 96 -6.37 -7.83 -8.48
C HIS A 96 -7.12 -9.14 -8.74
N ALA A 97 -7.61 -9.34 -9.97
CA ALA A 97 -8.28 -10.57 -10.38
C ALA A 97 -7.36 -11.80 -10.28
N ALA A 98 -6.05 -11.62 -10.48
CA ALA A 98 -5.04 -12.66 -10.35
C ALA A 98 -4.56 -12.88 -8.90
N GLY A 99 -5.06 -12.12 -7.92
CA GLY A 99 -4.71 -12.28 -6.51
C GLY A 99 -3.38 -11.61 -6.10
N PHE A 100 -2.81 -10.74 -6.93
CA PHE A 100 -1.56 -10.03 -6.66
C PHE A 100 -1.75 -8.56 -6.30
N ALA A 101 -2.93 -7.97 -6.50
CA ALA A 101 -3.23 -6.62 -6.03
C ALA A 101 -4.36 -6.65 -5.02
N HIS A 102 -4.20 -5.87 -3.96
CA HIS A 102 -5.16 -5.85 -2.86
C HIS A 102 -5.42 -4.43 -2.38
N SER A 103 -6.60 -4.26 -1.81
CA SER A 103 -7.04 -3.02 -1.20
C SER A 103 -7.44 -3.24 0.25
N LEU A 104 -7.29 -2.19 1.04
CA LEU A 104 -7.87 -2.07 2.36
C LEU A 104 -8.72 -0.81 2.38
N GLU A 105 -10.00 -0.99 2.65
CA GLU A 105 -11.00 0.07 2.62
C GLU A 105 -11.31 0.56 4.04
N VAL A 106 -11.54 1.86 4.16
CA VAL A 106 -12.11 2.48 5.36
C VAL A 106 -13.48 3.03 5.01
N TRP A 107 -14.51 2.50 5.65
CA TRP A 107 -15.89 2.94 5.49
C TRP A 107 -16.34 3.75 6.69
N GLN A 108 -17.02 4.85 6.44
CA GLN A 108 -17.64 5.68 7.48
C GLN A 108 -19.02 6.13 6.99
N ASP A 109 -20.04 5.99 7.82
CA ASP A 109 -21.43 6.36 7.49
C ASP A 109 -21.96 5.71 6.20
N GLY A 110 -21.48 4.50 5.89
CA GLY A 110 -21.85 3.75 4.68
C GLY A 110 -21.10 4.17 3.40
N GLU A 111 -20.19 5.15 3.49
CA GLU A 111 -19.41 5.65 2.35
C GLU A 111 -17.95 5.20 2.42
N LEU A 112 -17.31 5.05 1.26
CA LEU A 112 -15.87 4.81 1.17
C LEU A 112 -15.10 6.08 1.54
N ALA A 113 -14.70 6.17 2.80
CA ALA A 113 -14.08 7.33 3.43
C ALA A 113 -12.59 7.46 3.14
N GLY A 114 -11.94 6.38 2.73
CA GLY A 114 -10.54 6.33 2.34
C GLY A 114 -10.10 4.89 2.11
N GLY A 115 -8.83 4.70 1.78
CA GLY A 115 -8.27 3.39 1.56
C GLY A 115 -6.85 3.45 1.04
N ILE A 116 -6.25 2.26 0.93
CA ILE A 116 -4.93 2.03 0.36
C ILE A 116 -5.00 0.80 -0.53
N PHE A 117 -4.30 0.83 -1.66
CA PHE A 117 -4.10 -0.36 -2.47
C PHE A 117 -2.61 -0.58 -2.73
N GLY A 118 -2.26 -1.82 -3.02
CA GLY A 118 -0.91 -2.21 -3.34
C GLY A 118 -0.84 -3.57 -4.00
N ILE A 119 0.37 -3.94 -4.38
CA ILE A 119 0.69 -5.22 -4.99
C ILE A 119 1.42 -6.08 -3.98
N THR A 120 1.20 -7.38 -4.01
CA THR A 120 1.89 -8.37 -3.17
C THR A 120 2.73 -9.30 -4.03
N LEU A 121 3.93 -9.59 -3.57
CA LEU A 121 4.78 -10.62 -4.14
C LEU A 121 5.67 -11.22 -3.05
N GLY A 122 5.49 -12.51 -2.78
CA GLY A 122 6.07 -13.15 -1.60
C GLY A 122 5.69 -12.40 -0.31
N GLY A 123 6.68 -12.10 0.53
CA GLY A 123 6.52 -11.30 1.75
C GLY A 123 6.68 -9.78 1.55
N ALA A 124 6.60 -9.26 0.33
CA ALA A 124 6.64 -7.83 0.03
C ALA A 124 5.24 -7.30 -0.33
N PHE A 125 4.92 -6.13 0.23
CA PHE A 125 3.77 -5.32 -0.15
C PHE A 125 4.27 -3.99 -0.73
N PHE A 126 3.95 -3.75 -2.00
CA PHE A 126 4.24 -2.52 -2.71
C PHE A 126 3.03 -1.60 -2.60
N GLY A 127 3.07 -0.65 -1.66
CA GLY A 127 1.98 0.31 -1.47
C GLY A 127 1.95 1.29 -2.64
N GLU A 128 0.96 1.17 -3.52
CA GLU A 128 0.89 1.97 -4.74
C GLU A 128 0.34 3.37 -4.44
N SER A 129 -0.81 3.43 -3.77
CA SER A 129 -1.39 4.71 -3.40
C SER A 129 -2.44 4.57 -2.31
N MET A 130 -2.74 5.69 -1.67
CA MET A 130 -3.80 5.80 -0.68
C MET A 130 -4.53 7.13 -0.84
N PHE A 131 -5.75 7.19 -0.34
CA PHE A 131 -6.56 8.41 -0.37
C PHE A 131 -7.40 8.56 0.90
N SER A 132 -7.90 9.78 1.11
CA SER A 132 -8.70 10.14 2.28
C SER A 132 -9.77 11.15 1.85
N ARG A 133 -11.05 10.78 1.98
CA ARG A 133 -12.20 11.69 1.85
C ARG A 133 -12.68 12.20 3.21
N ARG A 134 -12.43 11.42 4.27
CA ARG A 134 -12.64 11.85 5.67
C ARG A 134 -11.29 12.06 6.37
N PRO A 135 -11.20 12.93 7.38
CA PRO A 135 -9.96 13.15 8.12
C PRO A 135 -9.41 11.85 8.72
N ASN A 136 -8.11 11.60 8.53
CA ASN A 136 -7.38 10.43 9.02
C ASN A 136 -7.74 9.08 8.39
N ALA A 137 -8.65 8.99 7.43
CA ALA A 137 -9.02 7.71 6.82
C ALA A 137 -7.80 6.98 6.21
N SER A 138 -6.93 7.67 5.48
CA SER A 138 -5.70 7.05 4.95
C SER A 138 -4.72 6.58 6.03
N LYS A 139 -4.62 7.31 7.15
CA LYS A 139 -3.75 6.92 8.29
C LYS A 139 -4.30 5.71 9.04
N VAL A 140 -5.63 5.65 9.18
CA VAL A 140 -6.32 4.46 9.70
C VAL A 140 -6.06 3.29 8.77
N ALA A 141 -6.27 3.45 7.46
CA ALA A 141 -6.02 2.43 6.46
C ALA A 141 -4.58 1.88 6.54
N LEU A 142 -3.59 2.78 6.59
CA LEU A 142 -2.17 2.40 6.71
C LEU A 142 -1.86 1.68 8.03
N THR A 143 -2.52 2.05 9.13
CA THR A 143 -2.33 1.39 10.44
C THR A 143 -2.85 -0.05 10.41
N TYR A 144 -4.05 -0.27 9.85
CA TYR A 144 -4.58 -1.62 9.68
C TYR A 144 -3.78 -2.43 8.65
N LEU A 145 -3.25 -1.77 7.61
CA LEU A 145 -2.34 -2.41 6.66
C LEU A 145 -1.10 -2.95 7.37
N VAL A 146 -0.42 -2.13 8.17
CA VAL A 146 0.79 -2.56 8.87
C VAL A 146 0.52 -3.70 9.85
N ASP A 147 -0.59 -3.67 10.60
CA ASP A 147 -0.97 -4.81 11.44
C ASP A 147 -1.19 -6.08 10.60
N ARG A 148 -1.97 -5.98 9.52
CA ARG A 148 -2.21 -7.10 8.59
C ARG A 148 -0.90 -7.69 8.07
N LEU A 149 0.01 -6.87 7.56
CA LEU A 149 1.30 -7.31 7.04
C LEU A 149 2.12 -8.04 8.10
N ARG A 150 2.15 -7.52 9.34
CA ARG A 150 2.83 -8.19 10.47
C ARG A 150 2.19 -9.54 10.79
N GLN A 151 0.86 -9.62 10.84
CA GLN A 151 0.14 -10.85 11.20
C GLN A 151 0.24 -11.93 10.12
N THR A 152 0.44 -11.55 8.86
CA THR A 152 0.47 -12.45 7.70
C THR A 152 1.90 -12.74 7.19
N GLY A 153 2.92 -12.36 7.95
CA GLY A 153 4.32 -12.77 7.71
C GLY A 153 5.10 -11.91 6.73
N PHE A 154 4.50 -10.84 6.18
CA PHE A 154 5.20 -9.88 5.32
C PHE A 154 6.33 -9.19 6.08
N THR A 155 7.38 -8.81 5.36
CA THR A 155 8.58 -8.18 5.94
C THR A 155 8.97 -6.87 5.28
N LEU A 156 8.40 -6.56 4.12
CA LEU A 156 8.70 -5.34 3.38
C LEU A 156 7.41 -4.62 3.01
N LEU A 157 7.26 -3.39 3.51
CA LEU A 157 6.28 -2.42 3.02
C LEU A 157 7.03 -1.33 2.26
N ASP A 158 6.97 -1.40 0.93
CA ASP A 158 7.56 -0.43 0.02
C ASP A 158 6.58 0.71 -0.25
N THR A 159 7.06 1.94 -0.21
CA THR A 159 6.26 3.14 -0.50
C THR A 159 6.84 3.96 -1.65
N GLN A 160 7.81 3.39 -2.39
CA GLN A 160 8.55 3.98 -3.49
C GLN A 160 9.34 5.25 -3.11
N TYR A 161 8.64 6.31 -2.76
CA TYR A 161 9.17 7.58 -2.28
C TYR A 161 8.67 7.86 -0.86
N ILE A 162 9.46 8.61 -0.10
CA ILE A 162 8.99 9.14 1.19
C ILE A 162 8.15 10.40 0.95
N THR A 163 7.12 10.58 1.78
CA THR A 163 6.36 11.84 1.84
C THR A 163 6.32 12.32 3.30
N PRO A 164 6.08 13.61 3.57
CA PRO A 164 5.91 14.09 4.95
C PRO A 164 4.83 13.33 5.71
N HIS A 165 3.77 12.90 5.01
CA HIS A 165 2.71 12.07 5.57
C HIS A 165 3.25 10.73 6.07
N LEU A 166 3.96 9.99 5.21
CA LEU A 166 4.53 8.68 5.53
C LEU A 166 5.65 8.79 6.57
N ALA A 167 6.52 9.80 6.47
CA ALA A 167 7.59 10.07 7.42
C ALA A 167 7.04 10.27 8.84
N SER A 168 5.92 11.00 8.97
CA SER A 168 5.24 11.18 10.26
C SER A 168 4.74 9.88 10.90
N MET A 169 4.67 8.79 10.12
CA MET A 169 4.22 7.46 10.54
C MET A 169 5.37 6.45 10.59
N GLY A 170 6.63 6.91 10.53
CA GLY A 170 7.82 6.08 10.67
C GLY A 170 8.42 5.57 9.37
N ALA A 171 7.95 6.04 8.21
CA ALA A 171 8.63 5.75 6.94
C ALA A 171 10.04 6.35 6.92
N ILE A 172 10.96 5.65 6.28
CA ILE A 172 12.36 6.04 6.11
C ILE A 172 12.78 5.84 4.66
N GLU A 173 13.88 6.47 4.28
CA GLU A 173 14.58 6.14 3.04
C GLU A 173 15.72 5.16 3.31
N VAL A 174 15.91 4.21 2.40
CA VAL A 174 17.06 3.30 2.37
C VAL A 174 17.74 3.38 1.01
N THR A 175 19.02 3.02 0.95
CA THR A 175 19.72 2.96 -0.35
C THR A 175 19.10 1.89 -1.25
N ARG A 176 19.20 2.06 -2.57
CA ARG A 176 18.77 1.03 -3.54
C ARG A 176 19.36 -0.36 -3.25
N ILE A 177 20.63 -0.41 -2.84
CA ILE A 177 21.33 -1.66 -2.50
C ILE A 177 20.65 -2.32 -1.30
N GLU A 178 20.41 -1.56 -0.23
CA GLU A 178 19.75 -2.06 0.96
C GLU A 178 18.30 -2.50 0.67
N TYR A 179 17.55 -1.71 -0.10
CA TYR A 179 16.19 -2.07 -0.51
C TYR A 179 16.17 -3.39 -1.29
N ARG A 180 17.04 -3.56 -2.28
CA ARG A 180 17.11 -4.80 -3.07
C ARG A 180 17.48 -6.01 -2.22
N ALA A 181 18.34 -5.85 -1.22
CA ALA A 181 18.65 -6.92 -0.27
C ALA A 181 17.40 -7.32 0.56
N ARG A 182 16.65 -6.33 1.06
CA ARG A 182 15.37 -6.57 1.78
C ARG A 182 14.32 -7.20 0.88
N LEU A 183 14.19 -6.73 -0.35
CA LEU A 183 13.26 -7.26 -1.35
C LEU A 183 13.60 -8.72 -1.68
N ALA A 184 14.85 -9.04 -1.96
CA ALA A 184 15.27 -10.41 -2.23
C ALA A 184 14.90 -11.37 -1.09
N GLN A 185 15.05 -10.95 0.16
CA GLN A 185 14.63 -11.74 1.33
C GLN A 185 13.11 -11.84 1.46
N ALA A 186 12.38 -10.77 1.15
CA ALA A 186 10.92 -10.78 1.19
C ALA A 186 10.34 -11.73 0.13
N LEU A 187 10.91 -11.76 -1.08
CA LEU A 187 10.45 -12.60 -2.19
C LEU A 187 10.59 -14.10 -1.92
N THR A 188 11.41 -14.55 -0.97
CA THR A 188 11.52 -15.97 -0.60
C THR A 188 10.43 -16.44 0.36
N ARG A 189 9.53 -15.56 0.80
CA ARG A 189 8.45 -15.88 1.74
C ARG A 189 7.16 -16.19 1.01
N GLU A 190 6.38 -17.11 1.56
CA GLU A 190 4.98 -17.32 1.19
C GLU A 190 4.11 -16.61 2.24
N CYS A 191 3.30 -15.65 1.80
CA CYS A 191 2.41 -14.87 2.65
C CYS A 191 1.07 -14.68 1.95
N ASP A 192 -0.03 -14.71 2.70
CA ASP A 192 -1.38 -14.44 2.19
C ASP A 192 -1.91 -13.16 2.81
N PHE A 193 -2.07 -12.12 2.00
CA PHE A 193 -2.61 -10.83 2.46
C PHE A 193 -4.04 -10.93 2.97
N THR A 194 -4.83 -11.88 2.43
CA THR A 194 -6.26 -12.03 2.72
C THR A 194 -6.51 -12.85 3.98
N GLU A 195 -5.48 -13.53 4.50
CA GLU A 195 -5.57 -14.31 5.72
C GLU A 195 -5.77 -13.42 6.97
N GLY A 196 -6.48 -13.95 7.95
CA GLY A 196 -6.68 -13.30 9.24
C GLY A 196 -7.85 -12.31 9.29
N ALA A 197 -8.47 -12.23 10.46
CA ALA A 197 -9.58 -11.32 10.72
C ALA A 197 -9.09 -9.88 10.92
N ILE A 198 -9.93 -8.92 10.51
CA ILE A 198 -9.75 -7.51 10.88
C ILE A 198 -9.84 -7.39 12.40
N PRO A 199 -8.79 -6.87 13.09
CA PRO A 199 -8.82 -6.73 14.54
C PRO A 199 -9.81 -5.65 14.96
N ALA A 200 -10.38 -5.79 16.16
CA ALA A 200 -11.05 -4.67 16.80
C ALA A 200 -10.04 -3.53 17.07
N PRO A 201 -10.47 -2.25 17.10
CA PRO A 201 -9.55 -1.12 17.26
C PRO A 201 -8.68 -1.19 18.52
N GLN A 202 -9.19 -1.74 19.62
CA GLN A 202 -8.41 -1.89 20.85
C GLN A 202 -7.29 -2.94 20.70
N SER A 203 -7.58 -4.07 20.06
CA SER A 203 -6.60 -5.12 19.77
C SER A 203 -5.53 -4.62 18.80
N LEU A 204 -5.92 -3.85 17.78
CA LEU A 204 -5.00 -3.18 16.87
C LEU A 204 -4.01 -2.31 17.65
N LEU A 205 -4.51 -1.39 18.47
CA LEU A 205 -3.65 -0.49 19.23
C LEU A 205 -2.72 -1.25 20.18
N GLN A 206 -3.21 -2.31 20.83
CA GLN A 206 -2.39 -3.14 21.72
C GLN A 206 -1.21 -3.77 20.96
N ARG A 207 -1.48 -4.44 19.83
CA ARG A 207 -0.44 -5.07 18.99
C ARG A 207 0.59 -4.06 18.49
N MET A 208 0.14 -2.88 18.11
CA MET A 208 1.01 -1.84 17.57
C MET A 208 1.93 -1.21 18.63
N THR A 209 1.52 -1.22 19.91
CA THR A 209 2.35 -0.71 21.02
C THR A 209 3.36 -1.73 21.58
N GLN A 210 3.12 -3.03 21.43
CA GLN A 210 4.00 -4.08 21.98
C GLN A 210 5.32 -4.23 21.22
N THR A 211 5.50 -3.50 20.13
CA THR A 211 6.69 -3.54 19.25
C THR A 211 7.53 -2.28 19.32
N SER A 212 7.07 -1.25 20.05
CA SER A 212 7.78 0.05 20.23
C SER A 212 8.67 0.05 21.46
#